data_AF-A0A9J6C243-F1
#
_entry.id   AF-A0A9J6C243-F1
#
_cell.length_a   1.000
_cell.length_b   1.000
_cell.length_c   1.000
_cell.angle_alpha   90.00
_cell.angle_beta   90.00
_cell.angle_gamma   90.00
#
_symmetry.space_group_name_H-M   'P 1'
#
loop_
_entity.id
_entity.type
_entity.pdbx_description
1 polymer ?
#
loop_
_entity_poly.entity_id
_entity_poly.type
_entity_poly.pdbx_seq_one_letter_code
_entity_poly.pdbx_strand_id
1 'polypeptide(L)'
;MTKISITLFPSSERRLLIFNPGNLLKGFLEISLDNIKKFRSCFVQIYGSARVSWIETQNSEKNRFEDKEIYLDSKTFLFESRELAAGTHRFNFSCQLPEMLPESMKELYGEIEYFVKAVLESP
;
A
#
# COMPACT_ATOMS: atom_id res chain seq x y z
N MET A 1 -6.09 22.91 2.94
CA MET A 1 -5.73 21.89 1.96
C MET A 1 -5.95 20.53 2.62
N THR A 2 -6.65 19.58 1.99
CA THR A 2 -6.74 18.22 2.56
C THR A 2 -5.35 17.60 2.62
N LYS A 3 -4.92 17.17 3.80
CA LYS A 3 -3.65 16.46 4.02
C LYS A 3 -3.95 15.05 4.49
N ILE A 4 -3.27 14.07 3.91
CA ILE A 4 -3.43 12.65 4.24
C ILE A 4 -2.03 12.09 4.50
N SER A 5 -1.87 11.35 5.61
CA SER A 5 -0.61 10.69 5.95
C SER A 5 -0.87 9.31 6.54
N ILE A 6 0.05 8.39 6.26
CA ILE A 6 0.08 7.05 6.85
C ILE A 6 1.31 6.96 7.72
N THR A 7 1.15 6.43 8.93
CA THR A 7 2.27 6.14 9.83
C THR A 7 2.18 4.68 10.26
N LEU A 8 3.29 3.96 10.14
CA LEU A 8 3.43 2.57 10.54
C LEU A 8 4.21 2.47 11.86
N PHE A 9 3.97 1.40 12.61
CA PHE A 9 4.65 1.13 13.88
C PHE A 9 5.59 -0.07 13.78
N PRO A 10 6.74 -0.04 14.47
CA PRO A 10 7.22 1.04 15.34
C PRO A 10 7.91 2.17 14.55
N SER A 11 7.45 3.42 14.66
CA SER A 11 8.08 4.57 13.97
C SER A 11 9.33 5.05 14.72
N SER A 12 10.46 4.36 14.60
CA SER A 12 11.73 4.88 15.12
C SER A 12 12.34 5.89 14.14
N GLU A 13 12.61 7.11 14.57
CA GLU A 13 13.08 8.25 13.74
C GLU A 13 14.42 8.04 12.99
N ARG A 14 15.08 6.88 13.14
CA ARG A 14 16.44 6.65 12.64
C ARG A 14 16.65 5.32 11.92
N ARG A 15 15.60 4.52 11.69
CA ARG A 15 15.71 3.25 10.95
C ARG A 15 14.56 3.07 9.97
N LEU A 16 14.89 2.52 8.80
CA LEU A 16 13.91 2.01 7.87
C LEU A 16 13.07 0.92 8.55
N LEU A 17 11.76 0.94 8.30
CA LEU A 17 10.87 -0.10 8.79
C LEU A 17 11.04 -1.34 7.93
N ILE A 18 11.45 -2.44 8.57
CA ILE A 18 11.58 -3.75 7.93
C ILE A 18 10.48 -4.64 8.50
N PHE A 19 9.69 -5.22 7.61
CA PHE A 19 8.64 -6.18 7.96
C PHE A 19 9.00 -7.53 7.36
N ASN A 20 8.90 -8.58 8.16
CA ASN A 20 9.10 -9.95 7.72
C ASN A 20 7.75 -10.64 7.48
N PRO A 21 7.72 -11.75 6.73
CA PRO A 21 6.56 -12.62 6.65
C PRO A 21 6.02 -12.97 8.06
N GLY A 22 4.71 -13.10 8.19
CA GLY A 22 4.04 -13.36 9.48
C GLY A 22 4.05 -12.19 10.48
N ASN A 23 4.66 -11.04 10.17
CA ASN A 23 4.58 -9.87 11.06
C ASN A 23 3.16 -9.27 11.06
N LEU A 24 2.76 -8.74 12.22
CA LEU A 24 1.55 -7.94 12.33
C LEU A 24 1.88 -6.48 12.04
N LEU A 25 1.60 -6.03 10.82
CA LEU A 25 1.76 -4.64 10.41
C LEU A 25 0.68 -3.80 11.09
N LYS A 26 1.07 -2.73 11.78
CA LYS A 26 0.16 -1.81 12.47
C LYS A 26 0.46 -0.37 12.07
N GLY A 27 -0.57 0.46 12.03
CA GLY A 27 -0.42 1.86 11.72
C GLY A 27 -1.69 2.66 11.94
N PHE A 28 -1.65 3.90 11.51
CA PHE A 28 -2.83 4.75 11.43
C PHE A 28 -2.80 5.61 10.17
N LEU A 29 -4.00 5.91 9.69
CA LEU A 29 -4.27 6.92 8.69
C LEU A 29 -4.69 8.21 9.41
N GLU A 30 -4.06 9.32 9.06
CA GLU A 30 -4.44 10.65 9.51
C GLU A 30 -4.97 11.46 8.33
N ILE A 31 -6.15 12.05 8.51
CA ILE A 31 -6.85 12.88 7.51
C ILE A 31 -7.10 14.24 8.14
N SER A 32 -6.42 15.27 7.64
CA SER A 32 -6.66 16.67 8.02
C SER A 32 -7.48 17.38 6.95
N LEU A 33 -8.55 18.03 7.38
CA LEU A 33 -9.52 18.73 6.53
C LEU A 33 -9.68 20.17 7.00
N ASP A 34 -9.72 21.11 6.06
CA ASP A 34 -10.02 22.51 6.37
C ASP A 34 -11.51 22.77 6.56
N ASN A 35 -12.35 21.93 5.95
CA ASN A 35 -13.80 22.07 5.90
C ASN A 35 -14.45 20.70 6.06
N ILE A 36 -15.74 20.69 6.41
CA ILE A 36 -16.54 19.48 6.43
C ILE A 36 -16.55 18.81 5.04
N LYS A 37 -16.38 17.50 4.98
CA LYS A 37 -16.37 16.73 3.72
C LYS A 37 -16.99 15.36 3.89
N LYS A 38 -17.85 14.99 2.95
CA LYS A 38 -18.45 13.65 2.85
C LYS A 38 -17.58 12.72 2.01
N PHE A 39 -17.43 11.50 2.47
CA PHE A 39 -16.73 10.41 1.81
C PHE A 39 -17.65 9.21 1.68
N ARG A 40 -17.62 8.55 0.52
CA ARG A 40 -18.33 7.30 0.26
C ARG A 40 -17.68 6.13 0.98
N SER A 41 -16.36 6.05 0.97
CA SER A 41 -15.61 5.00 1.66
C SER A 41 -14.20 5.46 1.98
N CYS A 42 -13.58 4.80 2.97
CA CYS A 42 -12.16 4.89 3.20
C CYS A 42 -11.60 3.55 3.62
N PHE A 43 -10.53 3.11 2.96
CA PHE A 43 -9.80 1.91 3.31
C PHE A 43 -8.30 2.10 3.14
N VAL A 44 -7.54 1.32 3.90
CA VAL A 44 -6.10 1.16 3.70
C VAL A 44 -5.89 -0.16 2.96
N GLN A 45 -5.07 -0.13 1.91
CA GLN A 45 -4.66 -1.30 1.16
C GLN A 45 -3.17 -1.55 1.41
N ILE A 46 -2.84 -2.73 1.93
CA ILE A 46 -1.49 -3.26 1.92
C ILE A 46 -1.38 -4.14 0.68
N TYR A 47 -0.43 -3.82 -0.17
CA TYR A 47 -0.27 -4.49 -1.46
C TYR A 47 1.18 -4.90 -1.68
N GLY A 48 1.38 -6.08 -2.26
CA GLY A 48 2.68 -6.64 -2.60
C GLY A 48 2.63 -7.39 -3.92
N SER A 49 3.52 -7.06 -4.85
CA SER A 49 3.60 -7.74 -6.15
C SER A 49 5.02 -7.85 -6.68
N ALA A 50 5.29 -8.91 -7.42
CA ALA A 50 6.42 -8.98 -8.35
C ALA A 50 6.00 -8.52 -9.73
N ARG A 51 6.88 -7.81 -10.42
CA ARG A 51 6.78 -7.48 -11.84
C ARG A 51 8.10 -7.84 -12.49
N VAL A 52 8.05 -8.54 -13.61
CA VAL A 52 9.24 -8.90 -14.39
C VAL A 52 9.04 -8.50 -15.84
N SER A 53 10.14 -8.18 -16.52
CA SER A 53 10.17 -7.93 -17.95
C SER A 53 11.44 -8.52 -18.57
N TRP A 54 11.27 -9.25 -19.67
CA TRP A 54 12.37 -9.87 -20.39
C TRP A 54 12.17 -9.74 -21.90
N ILE A 55 13.25 -9.99 -22.65
CA ILE A 55 13.24 -9.97 -24.11
C ILE A 55 13.60 -11.37 -24.60
N GLU A 56 12.76 -11.93 -25.47
CA GLU A 56 13.08 -13.16 -26.20
C GLU A 56 13.37 -12.82 -27.65
N THR A 57 14.36 -13.50 -28.22
CA THR A 57 14.69 -13.36 -29.64
C THR A 57 14.26 -14.63 -30.37
N GLN A 58 13.32 -14.51 -31.31
CA GLN A 58 12.93 -15.59 -32.21
C GLN A 58 13.09 -15.11 -33.65
N ASN A 59 13.78 -15.89 -34.50
CA ASN A 59 14.01 -15.56 -35.92
C ASN A 59 14.56 -14.13 -36.17
N SER A 60 15.44 -13.63 -35.30
CA SER A 60 15.98 -12.25 -35.32
C SER A 60 15.01 -11.14 -34.92
N GLU A 61 13.77 -11.46 -34.56
CA GLU A 61 12.82 -10.53 -33.96
C GLU A 61 12.96 -10.54 -32.43
N LYS A 62 13.07 -9.35 -31.83
CA LYS A 62 13.11 -9.17 -30.38
C LYS A 62 11.72 -8.81 -29.87
N ASN A 63 11.15 -9.70 -29.07
CA ASN A 63 9.85 -9.50 -28.45
C ASN A 63 10.03 -9.25 -26.95
N ARG A 64 9.38 -8.20 -26.43
CA ARG A 64 9.39 -7.88 -25.00
C ARG A 64 8.17 -8.51 -24.35
N PHE A 65 8.41 -9.18 -23.23
CA PHE A 65 7.39 -9.81 -22.39
C PHE A 65 7.41 -9.19 -21.00
N GLU A 66 6.26 -9.24 -20.35
CA GLU A 66 6.08 -8.78 -18.98
C GLU A 66 5.13 -9.73 -18.25
N ASP A 67 5.39 -9.94 -16.97
CA ASP A 67 4.49 -10.70 -16.10
C ASP A 67 4.38 -10.03 -14.72
N LYS A 68 3.27 -10.29 -14.04
CA LYS A 68 2.97 -9.74 -12.73
C LYS A 68 2.29 -10.77 -11.84
N GLU A 69 2.85 -10.96 -10.66
CA GLU A 69 2.28 -11.79 -9.61
C GLU A 69 1.94 -10.97 -8.37
N ILE A 70 0.79 -11.25 -7.75
CA ILE A 70 0.31 -10.56 -6.54
C ILE A 70 0.46 -11.50 -5.35
N TYR A 71 1.30 -11.13 -4.39
CA TYR A 71 1.52 -11.91 -3.16
C TYR A 71 0.66 -11.43 -2.00
N LEU A 72 0.25 -10.15 -2.03
CA LEU A 72 -0.52 -9.53 -0.96
C LEU A 72 -1.48 -8.50 -1.56
N ASP A 73 -2.76 -8.64 -1.27
CA ASP A 73 -3.78 -7.61 -1.50
C ASP A 73 -4.78 -7.65 -0.34
N SER A 74 -4.45 -6.93 0.73
CA SER A 74 -5.29 -6.83 1.92
C SER A 74 -5.88 -5.43 2.03
N LYS A 75 -7.20 -5.35 2.18
CA LYS A 75 -7.94 -4.10 2.36
C LYS A 75 -8.56 -4.06 3.76
N THR A 76 -8.21 -3.04 4.53
CA THR A 76 -8.84 -2.73 5.82
C THR A 76 -9.74 -1.51 5.66
N PHE A 77 -11.04 -1.73 5.65
CA PHE A 77 -12.03 -0.65 5.63
C PHE A 77 -12.04 0.07 6.98
N LEU A 78 -11.88 1.40 6.94
CA LEU A 78 -11.85 2.26 8.12
C LEU A 78 -13.22 2.85 8.41
N PHE A 79 -13.96 3.21 7.36
CA PHE A 79 -15.36 3.61 7.43
C PHE A 79 -16.03 3.54 6.06
N GLU A 80 -17.36 3.48 6.08
CA GLU A 80 -18.24 3.64 4.92
C GLU A 80 -19.18 4.82 5.16
N SER A 81 -19.50 5.55 4.08
CA SER A 81 -20.44 6.68 4.05
C SER A 81 -20.35 7.62 5.27
N ARG A 82 -19.26 8.38 5.37
CA ARG A 82 -19.00 9.24 6.53
C ARG A 82 -18.76 10.68 6.13
N GLU A 83 -19.34 11.58 6.91
CA GLU A 83 -19.00 13.00 6.88
C GLU A 83 -17.97 13.30 7.98
N LEU A 84 -16.87 13.93 7.59
CA LEU A 84 -15.80 14.32 8.49
C LEU A 84 -15.80 15.84 8.62
N ALA A 85 -15.87 16.35 9.84
CA ALA A 85 -15.77 17.77 10.14
C ALA A 85 -14.38 18.33 9.81
N ALA A 86 -14.25 19.66 9.74
CA ALA A 86 -12.94 20.30 9.72
C ALA A 86 -12.11 19.86 10.94
N GLY A 87 -10.81 19.67 10.76
CA GLY A 87 -9.88 19.15 11.76
C GLY A 87 -9.14 17.90 11.32
N THR A 88 -8.49 17.24 12.28
CA THR A 88 -7.65 16.06 12.05
C THR A 88 -8.31 14.82 12.62
N HIS A 89 -8.51 13.82 11.78
CA HIS A 89 -9.15 12.55 12.10
C HIS A 89 -8.13 11.42 11.98
N ARG A 90 -8.10 10.51 12.95
CA ARG A 90 -7.13 9.41 13.00
C ARG A 90 -7.83 8.06 13.07
N PHE A 91 -7.41 7.15 12.19
CA PHE A 91 -7.99 5.82 12.06
C PHE A 91 -6.89 4.77 12.13
N ASN A 92 -6.94 3.92 13.15
CA ASN A 92 -5.96 2.84 13.31
C ASN A 92 -6.29 1.67 12.37
N PHE A 93 -5.26 0.98 11.89
CA PHE A 93 -5.40 -0.25 11.12
C PHE A 93 -4.32 -1.25 11.49
N SER A 94 -4.59 -2.52 11.18
CA SER A 94 -3.60 -3.59 11.29
C SER A 94 -3.85 -4.65 10.22
N CYS A 95 -2.78 -5.28 9.76
CA CYS A 95 -2.83 -6.39 8.81
C CYS A 95 -1.84 -7.46 9.22
N GLN A 96 -2.34 -8.69 9.38
CA GLN A 96 -1.48 -9.86 9.51
C GLN A 96 -0.85 -10.15 8.15
N LEU A 97 0.48 -10.06 8.05
CA LEU A 97 1.16 -10.39 6.80
C LEU A 97 1.15 -11.92 6.59
N PRO A 98 1.04 -12.38 5.33
CA PRO A 98 1.20 -13.80 5.01
C PRO A 98 2.52 -14.38 5.54
N GLU A 99 2.51 -15.68 5.87
CA GLU A 99 3.68 -16.43 6.34
C GLU A 99 4.75 -16.60 5.25
N MET A 100 4.36 -16.44 3.98
CA MET A 100 5.26 -16.53 2.83
C MET A 100 5.14 -15.26 2.00
N LEU A 101 6.19 -14.43 2.03
CA LEU A 101 6.35 -13.28 1.15
C LEU A 101 7.80 -13.24 0.65
N PRO A 102 8.04 -13.02 -0.65
CA PRO A 102 9.39 -12.81 -1.15
C PRO A 102 9.97 -11.47 -0.67
N GLU A 103 11.30 -11.39 -0.63
CA GLU A 103 12.00 -10.17 -0.25
C GLU A 103 11.77 -9.04 -1.26
N SER A 104 11.67 -7.81 -0.77
CA SER A 104 11.60 -6.63 -1.63
C SER A 104 12.90 -6.47 -2.42
N MET A 105 12.80 -6.27 -3.73
CA MET A 105 13.95 -6.24 -4.62
C MET A 105 13.71 -5.25 -5.76
N LYS A 106 14.75 -4.58 -6.22
CA LYS A 106 14.73 -3.76 -7.43
C LYS A 106 15.92 -4.09 -8.30
N GLU A 107 15.66 -4.75 -9.41
CA GLU A 107 16.68 -5.21 -10.36
C GLU A 107 16.32 -4.79 -11.78
N LEU A 108 17.26 -4.97 -12.71
CA LEU A 108 17.11 -4.55 -14.11
C LEU A 108 15.91 -5.17 -14.82
N TYR A 109 15.62 -6.44 -14.53
CA TYR A 109 14.59 -7.24 -15.23
C TYR A 109 13.32 -7.42 -14.40
N GLY A 110 13.24 -6.80 -13.22
CA GLY A 110 12.05 -6.91 -12.39
C GLY A 110 12.21 -6.31 -11.00
N GLU A 111 11.09 -6.14 -10.34
CA GLU A 111 11.02 -5.66 -8.98
C GLU A 111 9.96 -6.40 -8.18
N ILE A 112 10.22 -6.53 -6.88
CA ILE A 112 9.25 -6.99 -5.89
C ILE A 112 9.03 -5.81 -4.95
N GLU A 113 7.83 -5.23 -5.02
CA GLU A 113 7.47 -4.04 -4.26
C GLU A 113 6.32 -4.31 -3.30
N TYR A 114 6.39 -3.66 -2.14
CA TYR A 114 5.35 -3.64 -1.14
C TYR A 114 5.03 -2.20 -0.76
N PHE A 115 3.75 -1.85 -0.67
CA PHE A 115 3.32 -0.53 -0.24
C PHE A 115 2.04 -0.57 0.57
N VAL A 116 1.86 0.48 1.37
CA VAL A 116 0.62 0.77 2.07
C VAL A 116 0.06 2.05 1.49
N LYS A 117 -1.18 2.01 1.00
CA LYS A 117 -1.87 3.20 0.49
C LYS A 117 -3.24 3.36 1.13
N ALA A 118 -3.67 4.60 1.26
CA ALA A 118 -5.01 4.94 1.69
C ALA A 118 -5.83 5.36 0.47
N VAL A 119 -7.05 4.84 0.37
CA VAL A 119 -8.01 5.20 -0.66
C VAL A 119 -9.20 5.86 0.03
N LEU A 120 -9.52 7.08 -0.40
CA LEU A 120 -10.70 7.82 0.05
C LEU A 120 -11.56 8.08 -1.18
N GLU A 121 -12.76 7.53 -1.19
CA GLU A 121 -13.70 7.74 -2.28
C GLU A 121 -14.63 8.90 -1.92
N SER A 122 -14.65 9.94 -2.74
CA SER A 122 -15.68 10.98 -2.64
C SER A 122 -16.97 10.53 -3.33
N PRO A 123 -18.11 11.14 -3.00
CA PRO A 123 -19.32 11.07 -3.83
C PRO A 123 -19.05 11.49 -5.29
#